data_AF-L7LNZ7-F1
#
_entry.id   AF-L7LNZ7-F1
#
_cell.length_a   1.000
_cell.length_b   1.000
_cell.length_c   1.000
_cell.angle_alpha   90.00
_cell.angle_beta   90.00
_cell.angle_gamma   90.00
#
_symmetry.space_group_name_H-M   'P 1'
#
loop_
_entity.id
_entity.type
_entity.pdbx_description
1 polymer ?
#
loop_
_entity_poly.entity_id
_entity_poly.type
_entity_poly.pdbx_seq_one_letter_code
_entity_poly.pdbx_strand_id
1 'polypeptide(L)'
;MNEHDAGNDGPTGRPVPPTGEHHFAAAGYPPPTSPFATPPGTLAPPESAAAPKRPRKRGRILFAIVAAVFIAVGSGAVGYAIGSDESATSGTETAASPEYSYPPTTGVSTVPVTAADFSLSVLTEEKKCFGSAGCLVTISLEPTFKGASSVLTDRSFKVLYEIDGGEDPILDKFTMVGTQVTIDQSTSVETPSSDTEVTARVTQVVETTDEG
;
A
#
# COMPACT_ATOMS: atom_id res chain seq x y z
N MET A 1 3.71 -80.12 33.39
CA MET A 1 3.77 -81.14 32.33
C MET A 1 2.71 -80.77 31.30
N ASN A 2 2.90 -80.54 30.01
CA ASN A 2 3.99 -80.58 29.02
C ASN A 2 3.50 -79.62 27.87
N GLU A 3 4.36 -78.85 27.19
CA GLU A 3 4.76 -79.02 25.75
C GLU A 3 3.58 -78.95 24.75
N HIS A 4 3.63 -78.32 23.57
CA HIS A 4 4.70 -77.75 22.76
C HIS A 4 4.10 -76.88 21.63
N ASP A 5 4.96 -76.00 21.12
CA ASP A 5 4.99 -75.28 19.85
C ASP A 5 4.42 -75.99 18.60
N ALA A 6 3.75 -75.20 17.75
CA ALA A 6 3.89 -75.16 16.29
C ALA A 6 3.07 -73.93 15.82
N GLY A 7 3.66 -72.88 15.25
CA GLY A 7 4.45 -72.91 14.02
C GLY A 7 3.60 -72.31 12.92
N ASN A 8 3.48 -70.98 12.88
CA ASN A 8 2.78 -70.28 11.80
C ASN A 8 3.77 -69.92 10.70
N ASP A 9 3.79 -70.77 9.67
CA ASP A 9 4.39 -70.50 8.37
C ASP A 9 3.55 -69.48 7.60
N GLY A 10 4.18 -68.36 7.22
CA GLY A 10 3.60 -67.39 6.30
C GLY A 10 4.69 -66.47 5.71
N PRO A 11 4.63 -66.14 4.41
CA PRO A 11 5.79 -66.32 3.55
C PRO A 11 6.54 -65.03 3.19
N THR A 12 7.80 -65.23 2.82
CA THR A 12 8.61 -64.39 1.91
C THR A 12 8.98 -63.00 2.41
N GLY A 13 10.15 -62.95 3.04
CA GLY A 13 10.93 -61.74 3.22
C GLY A 13 11.17 -61.03 1.89
N ARG A 14 10.93 -59.72 1.89
CA ARG A 14 11.33 -58.84 0.80
C ARG A 14 12.87 -58.80 0.79
N PRO A 15 13.53 -58.96 -0.37
CA PRO A 15 14.97 -58.82 -0.44
C PRO A 15 15.37 -57.40 -0.07
N VAL A 16 16.30 -57.29 0.87
CA VAL A 16 17.03 -56.06 1.17
C VAL A 16 17.84 -55.70 -0.08
N PRO A 17 17.70 -54.48 -0.65
CA PRO A 17 18.58 -54.08 -1.73
C PRO A 17 20.02 -53.95 -1.21
N PRO A 18 21.04 -54.42 -1.95
CA PRO A 18 22.42 -54.25 -1.54
C PRO A 18 22.76 -52.76 -1.48
N THR A 19 23.46 -52.38 -0.41
CA THR A 19 24.17 -51.11 -0.26
C THR A 19 25.22 -51.02 -1.38
N GLY A 20 24.79 -50.59 -2.56
CA GLY A 20 25.64 -50.30 -3.70
C GLY A 20 26.20 -48.90 -3.55
N GLU A 21 27.41 -48.79 -3.01
CA GLU A 21 28.29 -47.66 -3.25
C GLU A 21 28.48 -47.50 -4.75
N HIS A 22 27.69 -46.63 -5.37
CA HIS A 22 28.00 -46.10 -6.67
C HIS A 22 29.14 -45.10 -6.48
N HIS A 23 30.37 -45.61 -6.59
CA HIS A 23 31.52 -44.82 -7.01
C HIS A 23 31.13 -44.17 -8.34
N PHE A 24 30.68 -42.91 -8.27
CA PHE A 24 30.58 -42.07 -9.45
C PHE A 24 32.01 -41.79 -9.90
N ALA A 25 32.52 -42.65 -10.78
CA ALA A 25 33.68 -42.35 -11.58
C ALA A 25 33.36 -41.06 -12.36
N ALA A 26 33.97 -39.97 -11.91
CA ALA A 26 33.97 -38.69 -12.60
C ALA A 26 34.64 -38.89 -13.97
N ALA A 27 33.83 -39.22 -14.97
CA ALA A 27 34.22 -39.08 -16.36
C ALA A 27 34.50 -37.59 -16.58
N GLY A 28 35.78 -37.28 -16.84
CA GLY A 28 36.27 -35.93 -17.00
C GLY A 28 35.54 -35.19 -18.11
N TYR A 29 34.68 -34.25 -17.73
CA TYR A 29 34.41 -33.10 -18.57
C TYR A 29 35.56 -32.12 -18.35
N PRO A 30 36.34 -31.74 -19.38
CA PRO A 30 37.22 -30.60 -19.25
C PRO A 30 36.38 -29.35 -18.99
N PRO A 31 36.80 -28.45 -18.08
CA PRO A 31 36.08 -27.20 -17.88
C PRO A 31 36.06 -26.39 -19.18
N PRO A 32 34.98 -25.65 -19.48
CA PRO A 32 34.98 -24.74 -20.62
C PRO A 32 36.09 -23.72 -20.41
N THR A 33 37.06 -23.73 -21.32
CA THR A 33 38.15 -22.75 -21.36
C THR A 33 37.54 -21.42 -21.78
N SER A 34 37.36 -20.51 -20.82
CA SER A 34 36.89 -19.14 -21.10
C SER A 34 37.98 -18.39 -21.89
N PRO A 35 37.69 -17.86 -23.10
CA PRO A 35 38.67 -17.11 -23.88
C PRO A 35 38.70 -15.62 -23.56
N PHE A 36 38.10 -15.16 -22.46
CA PHE A 36 38.23 -13.76 -22.03
C PHE A 36 39.39 -13.60 -21.06
N ALA A 37 40.57 -13.46 -21.67
CA ALA A 37 41.74 -12.85 -21.08
C ALA A 37 41.38 -11.49 -20.45
N THR A 38 41.61 -11.37 -19.15
CA THR A 38 41.60 -10.09 -18.45
C THR A 38 42.80 -9.26 -18.92
N PRO A 39 42.64 -8.04 -19.45
CA PRO A 39 43.79 -7.18 -19.71
C PRO A 39 44.46 -6.77 -18.38
N PRO A 40 45.80 -6.75 -18.29
CA PRO A 40 46.49 -6.17 -17.16
C PRO A 40 46.49 -4.65 -17.35
N GLY A 41 45.47 -4.00 -16.80
CA GLY A 41 45.30 -2.55 -16.88
C GLY A 41 45.00 -1.99 -15.51
N THR A 42 46.06 -1.60 -14.81
CA THR A 42 46.03 -0.66 -13.69
C THR A 42 45.09 0.50 -14.00
N LEU A 43 43.96 0.54 -13.31
CA LEU A 43 43.31 1.79 -12.98
C LEU A 43 43.10 1.75 -11.47
N ALA A 44 43.71 2.71 -10.81
CA ALA A 44 43.45 3.05 -9.43
C ALA A 44 41.93 3.01 -9.15
N PRO A 45 41.50 2.69 -7.92
CA PRO A 45 40.13 3.03 -7.54
C PRO A 45 39.92 4.50 -7.93
N PRO A 46 38.82 4.88 -8.62
CA PRO A 46 38.45 6.28 -8.62
C PRO A 46 38.33 6.63 -7.15
N GLU A 47 39.31 7.42 -6.73
CA GLU A 47 39.29 8.20 -5.52
C GLU A 47 37.84 8.58 -5.28
N SER A 48 37.31 8.11 -4.14
CA SER A 48 36.05 8.54 -3.59
C SER A 48 36.13 10.06 -3.52
N ALA A 49 35.72 10.72 -4.60
CA ALA A 49 35.74 12.15 -4.74
C ALA A 49 34.78 12.62 -3.67
N ALA A 50 35.37 13.16 -2.61
CA ALA A 50 34.70 13.65 -1.44
C ALA A 50 33.43 14.39 -1.85
N ALA A 51 32.29 13.91 -1.35
CA ALA A 51 30.99 14.53 -1.58
C ALA A 51 31.12 16.05 -1.40
N PRO A 52 30.76 16.88 -2.41
CA PRO A 52 30.78 18.32 -2.21
C PRO A 52 29.76 18.64 -1.12
N LYS A 53 30.26 19.12 0.03
CA LYS A 53 29.44 19.69 1.10
C LYS A 53 28.63 20.84 0.49
N ARG A 54 27.38 20.58 0.10
CA ARG A 54 26.49 21.65 -0.37
C ARG A 54 26.27 22.63 0.79
N PRO A 55 26.63 23.91 0.64
CA PRO A 55 26.34 24.90 1.67
C PRO A 55 24.82 25.09 1.75
N ARG A 56 24.22 24.70 2.87
CA ARG A 56 22.84 25.04 3.22
C ARG A 56 22.72 26.56 3.37
N LYS A 57 22.34 27.27 2.33
CA LYS A 57 21.81 28.63 2.47
C LYS A 57 20.29 28.59 2.64
N ARG A 58 19.90 28.71 3.91
CA ARG A 58 18.58 29.15 4.37
C ARG A 58 18.25 30.52 3.74
N GLY A 59 16.99 30.75 3.38
CA GLY A 59 16.51 32.13 3.28
C GLY A 59 15.36 32.39 2.32
N ARG A 60 14.12 32.18 2.82
CA ARG A 60 13.01 33.15 2.74
C ARG A 60 12.84 33.93 1.43
N ILE A 61 12.13 33.38 0.46
CA ILE A 61 11.19 34.07 -0.45
C ILE A 61 10.27 32.92 -0.92
N LEU A 62 9.06 32.74 -0.39
CA LEU A 62 7.81 33.23 -0.98
C LEU A 62 6.71 33.23 0.10
N PHE A 63 6.80 34.18 1.04
CA PHE A 63 5.66 34.60 1.87
C PHE A 63 5.14 35.91 1.27
N ALA A 64 4.41 35.82 0.17
CA ALA A 64 3.62 36.90 -0.40
C ALA A 64 2.64 36.30 -1.40
N ILE A 65 1.38 36.75 -1.41
CA ILE A 65 0.27 36.37 -2.31
C ILE A 65 -0.78 35.38 -1.75
N VAL A 66 -1.04 35.32 -0.44
CA VAL A 66 -2.33 34.79 0.08
C VAL A 66 -3.01 35.75 1.08
N ALA A 67 -2.58 37.02 1.11
CA ALA A 67 -3.21 38.07 1.92
C ALA A 67 -4.19 38.96 1.11
N ALA A 68 -4.59 38.54 -0.10
CA ALA A 68 -5.43 39.34 -1.01
C ALA A 68 -6.73 38.66 -1.47
N VAL A 69 -7.11 37.50 -0.91
CA VAL A 69 -8.35 36.78 -1.28
C VAL A 69 -9.35 36.68 -0.11
N PHE A 70 -9.17 37.50 0.94
CA PHE A 70 -10.10 37.57 2.08
C PHE A 70 -10.96 38.85 2.12
N ILE A 71 -11.05 39.62 1.03
CA ILE A 71 -11.90 40.82 0.97
C ILE A 71 -12.66 40.88 -0.36
N ALA A 72 -13.75 40.11 -0.45
CA ALA A 72 -14.91 40.21 -1.37
C ALA A 72 -15.54 38.80 -1.41
N VAL A 73 -16.73 38.50 -0.92
CA VAL A 73 -18.01 39.21 -0.97
C VAL A 73 -18.85 38.70 0.20
N GLY A 74 -19.07 39.55 1.19
CA GLY A 74 -20.26 39.46 2.04
C GLY A 74 -21.43 40.15 1.35
N SER A 75 -22.64 39.83 1.83
CA SER A 75 -23.97 40.38 1.51
C SER A 75 -24.79 39.66 0.41
N GLY A 76 -25.89 39.07 0.86
CA GLY A 76 -26.91 38.42 0.03
C GLY A 76 -28.07 37.89 0.87
N ALA A 77 -28.64 38.72 1.73
CA ALA A 77 -29.92 38.46 2.39
C ALA A 77 -31.05 38.93 1.46
N VAL A 78 -31.94 38.03 1.03
CA VAL A 78 -33.28 38.37 0.51
C VAL A 78 -34.25 37.26 0.94
N GLY A 79 -35.29 37.66 1.68
CA GLY A 79 -36.42 36.84 2.09
C GLY A 79 -37.58 36.87 1.08
N TYR A 80 -38.79 36.60 1.61
CA TYR A 80 -40.12 36.39 0.98
C TYR A 80 -40.41 34.91 0.63
N ALA A 81 -41.56 34.31 0.97
CA ALA A 81 -42.88 34.78 1.42
C ALA A 81 -43.48 33.76 2.43
N ILE A 82 -44.10 34.19 3.55
CA ILE A 82 -45.55 34.42 3.76
C ILE A 82 -46.46 33.40 3.06
N GLY A 83 -47.04 32.53 3.88
CA GLY A 83 -48.26 31.78 3.61
C GLY A 83 -48.93 31.45 4.95
N SER A 84 -49.81 32.34 5.41
CA SER A 84 -50.93 32.00 6.32
C SER A 84 -51.92 31.15 5.49
N ASP A 85 -52.65 30.19 6.04
CA ASP A 85 -53.83 30.44 6.87
C ASP A 85 -54.33 29.15 7.55
N GLU A 86 -54.85 29.39 8.76
CA GLU A 86 -56.07 28.82 9.36
C GLU A 86 -56.13 27.38 9.90
N SER A 87 -56.38 27.37 11.21
CA SER A 87 -56.90 26.27 12.01
C SER A 87 -58.27 25.79 11.53
N ALA A 88 -58.45 24.47 11.47
CA ALA A 88 -59.76 23.84 11.55
C ALA A 88 -59.76 22.81 12.69
N THR A 89 -60.83 22.89 13.46
CA THR A 89 -61.15 22.22 14.72
C THR A 89 -61.58 20.75 14.55
N SER A 90 -61.19 19.93 15.53
CA SER A 90 -61.79 18.70 16.10
C SER A 90 -62.28 17.52 15.26
N GLY A 91 -61.80 16.34 15.68
CA GLY A 91 -62.44 15.02 15.59
C GLY A 91 -61.43 13.95 16.03
N THR A 92 -61.44 13.51 17.30
CA THR A 92 -62.14 12.31 17.81
C THR A 92 -61.48 10.98 17.42
N GLU A 93 -61.27 10.17 18.47
CA GLU A 93 -61.00 8.73 18.53
C GLU A 93 -59.57 8.18 18.35
N THR A 94 -58.97 7.93 19.52
CA THR A 94 -58.27 6.69 19.90
C THR A 94 -58.24 5.58 18.87
N ALA A 95 -57.05 5.31 18.34
CA ALA A 95 -56.61 3.96 18.02
C ALA A 95 -55.17 3.82 18.54
N ALA A 96 -55.00 3.10 19.66
CA ALA A 96 -53.70 2.68 20.13
C ALA A 96 -53.10 1.70 19.11
N SER A 97 -52.21 2.21 18.27
CA SER A 97 -51.34 1.39 17.43
C SER A 97 -50.24 0.80 18.32
N PRO A 98 -49.89 -0.49 18.20
CA PRO A 98 -48.77 -1.03 18.96
C PRO A 98 -47.50 -0.29 18.56
N GLU A 99 -46.93 0.42 19.52
CA GLU A 99 -45.59 1.00 19.40
C GLU A 99 -44.60 -0.16 19.34
N TYR A 100 -44.31 -0.62 18.12
CA TYR A 100 -43.13 -1.43 17.87
C TYR A 100 -41.93 -0.51 18.09
N SER A 101 -41.41 -0.51 19.32
CA SER A 101 -40.09 0.01 19.63
C SER A 101 -39.07 -0.87 18.93
N TYR A 102 -38.72 -0.49 17.70
CA TYR A 102 -37.53 -1.02 17.06
C TYR A 102 -36.33 -0.54 17.89
N PRO A 103 -35.38 -1.43 18.24
CA PRO A 103 -34.13 -0.98 18.82
C PRO A 103 -33.52 0.05 17.85
N PRO A 104 -32.88 1.13 18.36
CA PRO A 104 -32.18 2.05 17.47
C PRO A 104 -31.21 1.22 16.62
N THR A 105 -31.45 1.18 15.31
CA THR A 105 -30.46 0.68 14.36
C THR A 105 -29.22 1.52 14.59
N THR A 106 -28.18 0.92 15.17
CA THR A 106 -26.86 1.50 15.29
C THR A 106 -26.48 1.99 13.90
N GLY A 107 -26.50 3.31 13.70
CA GLY A 107 -26.36 3.90 12.38
C GLY A 107 -25.02 3.47 11.79
N VAL A 108 -25.04 2.61 10.78
CA VAL A 108 -23.89 2.42 9.91
C VAL A 108 -23.59 3.80 9.33
N SER A 109 -22.43 4.34 9.68
CA SER A 109 -21.96 5.62 9.16
C SER A 109 -21.98 5.53 7.63
N THR A 110 -22.97 6.18 7.02
CA THR A 110 -23.27 6.10 5.58
C THR A 110 -22.38 7.03 4.76
N VAL A 111 -21.34 7.60 5.39
CA VAL A 111 -20.41 8.50 4.73
C VAL A 111 -19.55 7.66 3.78
N PRO A 112 -19.65 7.89 2.46
CA PRO A 112 -18.83 7.18 1.49
C PRO A 112 -17.37 7.62 1.66
N VAL A 113 -16.47 6.65 1.62
CA VAL A 113 -15.03 6.89 1.61
C VAL A 113 -14.54 6.78 0.18
N THR A 114 -13.87 7.83 -0.29
CA THR A 114 -13.44 7.98 -1.69
C THR A 114 -11.92 8.19 -1.78
N ALA A 115 -11.38 8.15 -3.00
CA ALA A 115 -9.95 8.41 -3.23
C ALA A 115 -9.50 9.80 -2.75
N ALA A 116 -10.37 10.81 -2.82
CA ALA A 116 -10.06 12.18 -2.41
C ALA A 116 -9.83 12.32 -0.90
N ASP A 117 -10.37 11.39 -0.11
CA ASP A 117 -10.24 11.36 1.34
C ASP A 117 -8.86 10.85 1.79
N PHE A 118 -8.01 10.43 0.86
CA PHE A 118 -6.65 9.99 1.13
C PHE A 118 -5.61 10.96 0.55
N SER A 119 -4.44 10.98 1.16
CA SER A 119 -3.19 11.48 0.57
C SER A 119 -2.09 10.47 0.79
N LEU A 120 -1.19 10.34 -0.18
CA LEU A 120 0.02 9.54 -0.07
C LEU A 120 1.22 10.49 -0.06
N SER A 121 2.00 10.44 1.01
CA SER A 121 3.29 11.11 1.04
C SER A 121 4.36 10.13 0.56
N VAL A 122 5.21 10.57 -0.36
CA VAL A 122 6.34 9.80 -0.86
C VAL A 122 7.59 10.21 -0.08
N LEU A 123 8.22 9.25 0.59
CA LEU A 123 9.49 9.44 1.28
C LEU A 123 10.59 8.76 0.47
N THR A 124 11.55 9.52 -0.03
CA THR A 124 12.75 8.94 -0.66
C THR A 124 13.71 8.44 0.41
N GLU A 125 13.93 7.14 0.46
CA GLU A 125 14.88 6.50 1.37
C GLU A 125 16.30 6.47 0.80
N GLU A 126 16.41 6.09 -0.47
CA GLU A 126 17.68 5.97 -1.18
C GLU A 126 17.54 6.44 -2.62
N LYS A 127 18.60 7.05 -3.16
CA LYS A 127 18.69 7.43 -4.57
C LYS A 127 20.10 7.17 -5.11
N LYS A 128 20.19 6.30 -6.12
CA LYS A 128 21.43 5.95 -6.83
C LYS A 128 21.30 6.33 -8.29
N CYS A 129 22.16 7.24 -8.75
CA CYS A 129 22.14 7.73 -10.13
C CYS A 129 23.33 7.19 -10.92
N PHE A 130 23.08 6.79 -12.17
CA PHE A 130 24.06 6.16 -13.07
C PHE A 130 24.40 7.07 -14.26
N GLY A 131 24.36 8.40 -14.05
CA GLY A 131 24.61 9.39 -15.09
C GLY A 131 23.43 9.47 -16.07
N SER A 132 23.69 9.27 -17.37
CA SER A 132 22.67 9.33 -18.42
C SER A 132 21.72 8.13 -18.43
N ALA A 133 21.99 7.08 -17.65
CA ALA A 133 21.11 5.93 -17.51
C ALA A 133 19.97 6.17 -16.50
N GLY A 134 19.87 7.35 -15.90
CA GLY A 134 18.83 7.68 -14.93
C GLY A 134 19.22 7.36 -13.49
N CYS A 135 18.21 7.24 -12.62
CA CYS A 135 18.39 6.93 -11.21
C CYS A 135 17.43 5.86 -10.72
N LEU A 136 17.94 4.94 -9.91
CA LEU A 136 17.15 4.03 -9.09
C LEU A 136 16.84 4.71 -7.76
N VAL A 137 15.55 4.90 -7.47
CA VAL A 137 15.05 5.56 -6.26
C VAL A 137 14.25 4.57 -5.43
N THR A 138 14.68 4.33 -4.19
CA THR A 138 13.88 3.56 -3.22
C THR A 138 13.02 4.53 -2.44
N ILE A 139 11.71 4.30 -2.46
CA ILE A 139 10.71 5.13 -1.79
C ILE A 139 9.88 4.31 -0.81
N SER A 140 9.30 5.01 0.16
CA SER A 140 8.30 4.51 1.10
C SER A 140 7.07 5.41 1.07
N LEU A 141 5.89 4.82 1.25
CA LEU A 141 4.63 5.55 1.18
C LEU A 141 3.97 5.69 2.55
N GLU A 142 3.55 6.90 2.88
CA GLU A 142 2.78 7.20 4.09
C GLU A 142 1.36 7.64 3.74
N PRO A 143 0.37 6.71 3.77
CA PRO A 143 -1.02 7.07 3.59
C PRO A 143 -1.56 7.83 4.80
N THR A 144 -2.32 8.88 4.51
CA THR A 144 -3.05 9.67 5.49
C THR A 144 -4.51 9.80 5.07
N PHE A 145 -5.43 9.47 5.97
CA PHE A 145 -6.85 9.75 5.80
C PHE A 145 -7.16 11.16 6.28
N LYS A 146 -7.79 11.98 5.42
CA LYS A 146 -8.11 13.39 5.67
C LYS A 146 -9.46 13.60 6.36
N GLY A 147 -10.32 12.58 6.34
CA GLY A 147 -11.62 12.61 7.00
C GLY A 147 -11.55 12.34 8.51
N ALA A 148 -12.70 12.34 9.16
CA ALA A 148 -12.79 11.96 10.58
C ALA A 148 -12.52 10.47 10.76
N SER A 149 -11.57 10.10 11.63
CA SER A 149 -11.19 8.69 11.86
C SER A 149 -12.34 7.79 12.32
N SER A 150 -13.37 8.35 12.96
CA SER A 150 -14.60 7.65 13.34
C SER A 150 -15.39 7.11 12.13
N VAL A 151 -15.16 7.64 10.93
CA VAL A 151 -15.76 7.13 9.69
C VAL A 151 -15.15 5.79 9.29
N LEU A 152 -13.93 5.48 9.74
CA LEU A 152 -13.22 4.25 9.40
C LEU A 152 -13.46 3.12 10.40
N THR A 153 -13.96 3.42 11.60
CA THR A 153 -14.18 2.44 12.67
C THR A 153 -15.03 1.26 12.18
N ASP A 154 -14.57 0.04 12.46
CA ASP A 154 -15.18 -1.23 12.06
C ASP A 154 -15.36 -1.43 10.53
N ARG A 155 -14.64 -0.65 9.71
CA ARG A 155 -14.65 -0.77 8.26
C ARG A 155 -13.27 -1.19 7.75
N SER A 156 -13.28 -1.93 6.66
CA SER A 156 -12.09 -2.40 5.98
C SER A 156 -12.07 -1.90 4.54
N PHE A 157 -10.91 -1.46 4.08
CA PHE A 157 -10.75 -0.89 2.74
C PHE A 157 -9.55 -1.51 2.03
N LYS A 158 -9.70 -1.67 0.73
CA LYS A 158 -8.62 -1.88 -0.22
C LYS A 158 -8.47 -0.60 -1.04
N VAL A 159 -7.31 0.01 -0.95
CA VAL A 159 -7.02 1.29 -1.58
C VAL A 159 -6.01 1.05 -2.70
N LEU A 160 -6.37 1.38 -3.93
CA LEU A 160 -5.50 1.32 -5.08
C LEU A 160 -4.84 2.67 -5.29
N TYR A 161 -3.56 2.64 -5.60
CA TYR A 161 -2.77 3.82 -5.84
C TYR A 161 -1.83 3.63 -7.03
N GLU A 162 -1.40 4.76 -7.57
CA GLU A 162 -0.47 4.84 -8.69
C GLU A 162 0.74 5.67 -8.27
N ILE A 163 1.94 5.17 -8.57
CA ILE A 163 3.21 5.88 -8.44
C ILE A 163 3.66 6.33 -9.83
N ASP A 164 3.89 7.63 -9.99
CA ASP A 164 4.42 8.25 -11.21
C ASP A 164 5.87 8.71 -11.01
N GLY A 165 6.55 9.00 -12.11
CA GLY A 165 7.94 9.49 -12.13
C GLY A 165 8.96 8.43 -12.57
N GLY A 166 8.52 7.18 -12.76
CA GLY A 166 9.31 6.15 -13.42
C GLY A 166 9.19 6.16 -14.95
N GLU A 167 9.72 5.13 -15.62
CA GLU A 167 9.47 4.90 -17.05
C GLU A 167 7.98 4.67 -17.34
N ASP A 168 7.33 3.85 -16.51
CA ASP A 168 5.90 3.57 -16.54
C ASP A 168 5.28 3.81 -15.15
N PRO A 169 3.99 4.20 -15.08
CA PRO A 169 3.29 4.30 -13.81
C PRO A 169 3.14 2.92 -13.15
N ILE A 170 3.43 2.85 -11.85
CA ILE A 170 3.32 1.63 -11.06
C ILE A 170 2.00 1.64 -10.32
N LEU A 171 1.13 0.67 -10.58
CA LEU A 171 -0.16 0.51 -9.89
C LEU A 171 -0.04 -0.56 -8.79
N ASP A 172 -0.43 -0.21 -7.58
CA ASP A 172 -0.41 -1.13 -6.44
C ASP A 172 -1.53 -0.79 -5.43
N LYS A 173 -1.57 -1.49 -4.30
CA LYS A 173 -2.63 -1.37 -3.29
C LYS A 173 -2.09 -1.48 -1.88
N PHE A 174 -2.83 -0.86 -0.95
CA PHE A 174 -2.71 -1.16 0.47
C PHE A 174 -4.07 -1.52 1.03
N THR A 175 -4.08 -2.18 2.19
CA THR A 175 -5.31 -2.47 2.93
C THR A 175 -5.34 -1.69 4.23
N MET A 176 -6.54 -1.42 4.73
CA MET A 176 -6.73 -0.73 5.99
C MET A 176 -7.93 -1.32 6.73
N VAL A 177 -7.79 -1.50 8.05
CA VAL A 177 -8.89 -1.88 8.95
C VAL A 177 -8.97 -0.85 10.06
N GLY A 178 -10.07 -0.10 10.13
CA GLY A 178 -10.11 1.09 10.98
C GLY A 178 -9.06 2.10 10.53
N THR A 179 -8.16 2.46 11.44
CA THR A 179 -7.01 3.35 11.17
C THR A 179 -5.70 2.59 10.95
N GLN A 180 -5.72 1.25 10.94
CA GLN A 180 -4.52 0.42 10.81
C GLN A 180 -4.27 0.14 9.34
N VAL A 181 -3.13 0.60 8.82
CA VAL A 181 -2.73 0.45 7.42
C VAL A 181 -1.73 -0.70 7.28
N THR A 182 -1.93 -1.54 6.27
CA THR A 182 -0.98 -2.56 5.81
C THR A 182 -0.57 -2.23 4.37
N ILE A 183 0.68 -1.83 4.19
CA ILE A 183 1.28 -1.45 2.91
C ILE A 183 2.71 -2.01 2.83
N ASP A 184 3.17 -2.32 1.62
CA ASP A 184 4.59 -2.63 1.40
C ASP A 184 5.46 -1.44 1.80
N GLN A 185 6.50 -1.73 2.58
CA GLN A 185 7.26 -0.68 3.25
C GLN A 185 8.16 0.11 2.30
N SER A 186 8.62 -0.51 1.21
CA SER A 186 9.50 0.16 0.25
C SER A 186 9.29 -0.35 -1.17
N THR A 187 9.46 0.55 -2.14
CA THR A 187 9.35 0.26 -3.58
C THR A 187 10.48 0.97 -4.31
N SER A 188 11.12 0.28 -5.26
CA SER A 188 12.15 0.86 -6.13
C SER A 188 11.53 1.36 -7.43
N VAL A 189 11.89 2.58 -7.84
CA VAL A 189 11.41 3.24 -9.05
C VAL A 189 12.61 3.68 -9.89
N GLU A 190 12.63 3.27 -11.15
CA GLU A 190 13.64 3.70 -12.12
C GLU A 190 13.17 4.99 -12.79
N THR A 191 13.91 6.06 -12.55
CA THR A 191 13.58 7.41 -13.03
C THR A 191 14.54 7.81 -14.17
N PRO A 192 14.06 8.51 -15.22
CA PRO A 192 14.89 8.85 -16.37
C PRO A 192 15.98 9.88 -16.06
N SER A 193 15.85 10.64 -14.97
CA SER A 193 16.82 11.66 -14.58
C SER A 193 16.86 11.91 -13.07
N SER A 194 17.92 12.55 -12.60
CA SER A 194 18.05 12.91 -11.18
C SER A 194 17.06 13.98 -10.72
N ASP A 195 16.50 14.76 -11.62
CA ASP A 195 15.57 15.84 -11.29
C ASP A 195 14.11 15.40 -11.40
N THR A 196 13.86 14.17 -11.87
CA THR A 196 12.52 13.59 -11.89
C THR A 196 12.02 13.39 -10.46
N GLU A 197 10.83 13.91 -10.19
CA GLU A 197 10.11 13.74 -8.94
C GLU A 197 9.22 12.49 -9.03
N VAL A 198 9.24 11.68 -7.98
CA VAL A 198 8.38 10.51 -7.83
C VAL A 198 7.17 10.93 -7.00
N THR A 199 5.97 10.73 -7.52
CA THR A 199 4.71 11.11 -6.86
C THR A 199 3.81 9.89 -6.71
N ALA A 200 2.91 9.89 -5.73
CA ALA A 200 1.92 8.83 -5.56
C ALA A 200 0.53 9.42 -5.34
N ARG A 201 -0.49 8.80 -5.94
CA ARG A 201 -1.89 9.21 -5.80
C ARG A 201 -2.81 8.02 -5.62
N VAL A 202 -3.82 8.17 -4.77
CA VAL A 202 -4.90 7.17 -4.66
C VAL A 202 -5.83 7.32 -5.85
N THR A 203 -6.11 6.21 -6.52
CA THR A 203 -6.94 6.17 -7.72
C THR A 203 -8.32 5.56 -7.43
N GLN A 204 -8.40 4.62 -6.49
CA GLN A 204 -9.65 3.96 -6.15
C GLN A 204 -9.65 3.49 -4.69
N VAL A 205 -10.84 3.52 -4.08
CA VAL A 205 -11.08 2.93 -2.77
C VAL A 205 -12.23 1.94 -2.89
N VAL A 206 -12.04 0.74 -2.35
CA VAL A 206 -13.06 -0.31 -2.32
C VAL A 206 -13.22 -0.73 -0.87
N GLU A 207 -14.43 -0.59 -0.34
CA GLU A 207 -14.77 -1.15 0.96
C GLU A 207 -14.88 -2.67 0.83
N THR A 208 -14.26 -3.38 1.77
CA THR A 208 -14.26 -4.84 1.82
C THR A 208 -15.02 -5.29 3.06
N THR A 209 -16.16 -5.92 2.87
CA THR A 209 -16.84 -6.66 3.94
C THR A 209 -16.07 -7.96 4.16
N ASP A 210 -15.52 -8.13 5.36
CA ASP A 210 -15.03 -9.44 5.81
C ASP A 210 -16.29 -10.31 6.00
N GLU A 211 -16.66 -11.08 4.98
CA GLU A 211 -17.75 -12.06 5.11
C GLU A 211 -17.25 -13.21 5.98
N GLY A 212 -17.49 -13.06 7.29
CA GLY A 212 -17.31 -14.12 8.28
C GLY A 212 -18.34 -15.23 8.17
#